data_AF-A0A4C1TAI6-F1
#
_entry.id   AF-A0A4C1TAI6-F1
#
_cell.length_a   1.000
_cell.length_b   1.000
_cell.length_c   1.000
_cell.angle_alpha   90.00
_cell.angle_beta   90.00
_cell.angle_gamma   90.00
#
_symmetry.space_group_name_H-M   'P 1'
#
loop_
_entity.id
_entity.type
_entity.pdbx_description
1 polymer ?
#
loop_
_entity_poly.entity_id
_entity_poly.type
_entity_poly.pdbx_seq_one_letter_code
_entity_poly.pdbx_strand_id
1 'polypeptide(L)'
;MIIDSKLLWKDHISQKKNELNNRFRQLFWLLGRQSKLSTQNKLLIYKTIIAPIWKYGVEIWGTASTTNLKIIQRVQSKILRTIVNAEWYIRDEDIHRDLNVKTVKEVVRDSSLKHTIRLVQHSNRELRQLPVKETLAPRRLKRYVPSELVNRY
;
A
#
# COMPACT_ATOMS: atom_id res chain seq x y z
N MET A 1 -3.87 -9.34 -10.39
CA MET A 1 -2.46 -8.99 -10.08
C MET A 1 -1.65 -9.35 -11.31
N ILE A 2 -0.85 -8.42 -11.86
CA ILE A 2 -0.02 -8.68 -13.04
C ILE A 2 1.41 -8.87 -12.55
N ILE A 3 2.03 -9.97 -12.95
CA ILE A 3 3.39 -10.33 -12.56
C ILE A 3 4.28 -10.11 -13.78
N ASP A 4 5.07 -9.04 -13.75
CA ASP A 4 6.07 -8.79 -14.80
C ASP A 4 7.18 -9.83 -14.69
N SER A 5 7.73 -10.29 -15.82
CA SER A 5 8.86 -11.24 -15.85
C SER A 5 10.07 -10.78 -15.04
N LYS A 6 10.24 -9.46 -14.90
CA LYS A 6 11.30 -8.82 -14.13
C LYS A 6 10.85 -8.33 -12.75
N LEU A 7 9.61 -8.57 -12.32
CA LEU A 7 9.05 -8.12 -11.03
C LEU A 7 9.35 -6.63 -10.74
N LEU A 8 9.22 -5.77 -11.77
CA LEU A 8 9.44 -4.32 -11.62
C LEU A 8 8.22 -3.62 -11.02
N TRP A 9 7.06 -4.28 -11.08
CA TRP A 9 5.78 -3.81 -10.58
C TRP A 9 5.29 -2.52 -11.23
N LYS A 10 5.89 -2.09 -12.34
CA LYS A 10 5.57 -0.81 -13.00
C LYS A 10 4.15 -0.87 -13.56
N ASP A 11 3.86 -1.90 -14.34
CA ASP A 11 2.57 -2.06 -15.00
C ASP A 11 1.49 -2.39 -13.97
N HIS A 12 1.83 -3.22 -12.98
CA HIS A 12 0.97 -3.49 -11.83
C HIS A 12 0.58 -2.21 -11.08
N ILE A 13 1.54 -1.35 -10.74
CA ILE A 13 1.28 -0.10 -10.01
C ILE A 13 0.51 0.90 -10.86
N SER A 14 0.80 0.97 -12.16
CA SER A 14 0.03 1.78 -13.11
C SER A 14 -1.44 1.35 -13.16
N GLN A 15 -1.68 0.04 -13.28
CA GLN A 15 -3.03 -0.52 -13.24
C GLN A 15 -3.73 -0.22 -11.92
N LYS A 16 -3.04 -0.42 -10.78
CA LYS A 16 -3.59 -0.15 -9.44
C LYS A 16 -3.93 1.33 -9.23
N LYS A 17 -3.09 2.23 -9.73
CA LYS A 17 -3.39 3.68 -9.75
C LYS A 17 -4.69 3.94 -10.52
N ASN A 18 -4.85 3.35 -11.70
CA ASN A 18 -6.05 3.56 -12.53
C ASN A 18 -7.30 2.97 -11.86
N GLU A 19 -7.19 1.76 -11.30
CA GLU A 19 -8.25 1.09 -10.55
C GLU A 19 -8.71 1.95 -9.34
N LEU A 20 -7.76 2.47 -8.55
CA LEU A 20 -8.05 3.38 -7.43
C LEU A 20 -8.76 4.64 -7.88
N ASN A 21 -8.25 5.31 -8.93
CA ASN A 21 -8.85 6.54 -9.44
C ASN A 21 -10.26 6.30 -9.97
N ASN A 22 -10.49 5.20 -10.68
CA ASN A 22 -11.81 4.84 -11.19
C ASN A 22 -12.78 4.54 -10.05
N ARG A 23 -12.37 3.75 -9.06
CA ARG A 23 -13.20 3.48 -7.89
C ARG A 23 -13.51 4.74 -7.10
N PHE A 24 -12.52 5.61 -6.91
CA PHE A 24 -12.71 6.88 -6.24
C PHE A 24 -13.70 7.79 -6.98
N ARG A 25 -13.61 7.87 -8.32
CA ARG A 25 -14.58 8.61 -9.16
C ARG A 25 -16.00 8.09 -9.00
N GLN A 26 -16.18 6.76 -9.01
CA GLN A 26 -17.51 6.14 -8.80
C GLN A 26 -18.09 6.48 -7.42
N LEU A 27 -17.24 6.61 -6.40
CA LEU A 27 -17.63 6.94 -5.03
C LEU A 27 -17.54 8.45 -4.72
N PHE A 28 -17.26 9.29 -5.72
CA PHE A 28 -16.99 10.71 -5.49
C PHE A 28 -18.21 11.44 -4.93
N TRP A 29 -19.42 11.01 -5.29
CA TRP A 29 -20.66 11.56 -4.73
C TRP A 29 -20.79 11.31 -3.21
N LEU A 30 -20.17 10.26 -2.67
CA LEU A 30 -20.13 9.96 -1.22
C LEU A 30 -18.92 10.58 -0.52
N LEU A 31 -17.76 10.57 -1.16
CA LEU A 31 -16.48 10.97 -0.55
C LEU A 31 -16.10 12.43 -0.82
N GLY A 32 -16.79 13.07 -1.77
CA GLY A 32 -16.53 14.43 -2.19
C GLY A 32 -16.88 15.46 -1.14
N ARG A 33 -16.47 16.70 -1.42
CA ARG A 33 -16.66 17.88 -0.55
C ARG A 33 -18.14 18.21 -0.35
N GLN A 34 -18.97 17.99 -1.38
CA GLN A 34 -20.41 18.24 -1.36
C GLN A 34 -21.23 17.16 -0.64
N SER A 35 -20.61 16.02 -0.30
CA SER A 35 -21.30 14.97 0.42
C SER A 35 -21.56 15.37 1.87
N LYS A 36 -22.81 15.24 2.31
CA LYS A 36 -23.27 15.51 3.69
C LYS A 36 -22.82 14.47 4.71
N LEU A 37 -22.12 13.41 4.29
CA LEU A 37 -21.60 12.40 5.21
C LEU A 37 -20.56 13.00 6.16
N SER A 38 -20.55 12.51 7.40
CA SER A 38 -19.50 12.83 8.36
C SER A 38 -18.13 12.36 7.85
N THR A 39 -17.08 13.06 8.24
CA THR A 39 -15.68 12.69 7.90
C THR A 39 -15.36 11.27 8.33
N GLN A 40 -15.88 10.82 9.48
CA GLN A 40 -15.70 9.46 9.98
C GLN A 40 -16.31 8.41 9.05
N ASN A 41 -17.53 8.65 8.54
CA ASN A 41 -18.19 7.72 7.62
C ASN A 41 -17.49 7.68 6.26
N LYS A 42 -17.04 8.83 5.74
CA LYS A 42 -16.22 8.90 4.53
C LYS A 42 -14.90 8.14 4.70
N LEU A 43 -14.26 8.28 5.86
CA LEU A 43 -13.03 7.58 6.20
C LEU A 43 -13.26 6.06 6.32
N LEU A 44 -14.40 5.65 6.87
CA LEU A 44 -14.79 4.24 6.94
C LEU A 44 -14.90 3.64 5.53
N ILE A 45 -15.61 4.31 4.62
CA ILE A 45 -15.73 3.91 3.21
C ILE A 45 -14.34 3.80 2.54
N TYR A 46 -13.45 4.76 2.80
CA TYR A 46 -12.07 4.67 2.30
C TYR A 46 -11.35 3.42 2.83
N LYS A 47 -11.42 3.17 4.15
CA LYS A 47 -10.75 2.04 4.79
C LYS A 47 -11.29 0.69 4.31
N THR A 48 -12.58 0.58 4.03
CA THR A 48 -13.25 -0.67 3.67
C THR A 48 -13.26 -0.97 2.18
N ILE A 49 -13.38 0.04 1.30
CA ILE A 49 -13.54 -0.18 -0.14
C ILE A 49 -12.28 0.22 -0.92
N ILE A 50 -11.71 1.39 -0.65
CA ILE A 50 -10.60 1.92 -1.45
C ILE A 50 -9.26 1.34 -1.00
N ALA A 51 -9.01 1.30 0.31
CA ALA A 51 -7.73 0.85 0.83
C ALA A 51 -7.38 -0.60 0.45
N PRO A 52 -8.32 -1.57 0.46
CA PRO A 52 -8.01 -2.95 0.06
C PRO A 52 -7.50 -3.09 -1.38
N ILE A 53 -7.93 -2.22 -2.30
CA ILE A 53 -7.52 -2.28 -3.71
C ILE A 53 -6.01 -2.26 -3.86
N TRP A 54 -5.35 -1.38 -3.10
CA TRP A 54 -3.89 -1.27 -3.10
C TRP A 54 -3.25 -2.12 -2.01
N LYS A 55 -3.85 -2.25 -0.82
CA LYS A 55 -3.29 -3.08 0.26
C LYS A 55 -3.14 -4.54 -0.13
N TYR A 56 -3.98 -5.04 -1.03
CA TYR A 56 -3.87 -6.42 -1.50
C TYR A 56 -2.49 -6.69 -2.12
N GLY A 57 -1.83 -7.74 -1.64
CA GLY A 57 -0.53 -8.16 -2.15
C GLY A 57 0.65 -7.24 -1.82
N VAL A 58 0.46 -6.26 -0.91
CA VAL A 58 1.49 -5.28 -0.55
C VAL A 58 2.77 -5.92 0.01
N GLU A 59 2.66 -7.11 0.59
CA GLU A 59 3.78 -7.95 1.05
C GLU A 59 4.72 -8.34 -0.11
N ILE A 60 4.19 -8.41 -1.34
CA ILE A 60 4.90 -8.84 -2.53
C ILE A 60 5.33 -7.63 -3.35
N TRP A 61 4.38 -6.81 -3.80
CA TRP A 61 4.66 -5.66 -4.67
C TRP A 61 5.25 -4.47 -3.89
N GLY A 62 5.27 -4.51 -2.56
CA GLY A 62 6.03 -3.58 -1.70
C GLY A 62 7.54 -3.61 -1.96
N THR A 63 8.05 -4.64 -2.64
CA THR A 63 9.43 -4.70 -3.17
C THR A 63 9.71 -3.71 -4.30
N ALA A 64 8.68 -3.07 -4.86
CA ALA A 64 8.83 -2.06 -5.90
C ALA A 64 9.76 -0.90 -5.52
N SER A 65 10.22 -0.14 -6.51
CA SER A 65 11.03 1.06 -6.27
C SER A 65 10.27 2.07 -5.39
N THR A 66 11.03 2.88 -4.64
CA THR A 66 10.46 3.96 -3.82
C THR A 66 9.68 4.96 -4.66
N THR A 67 10.12 5.21 -5.90
CA THR A 67 9.42 6.07 -6.87
C THR A 67 8.07 5.52 -7.28
N ASN A 68 7.96 4.20 -7.50
CA ASN A 68 6.69 3.57 -7.85
C ASN A 68 5.73 3.53 -6.65
N LEU A 69 6.23 3.26 -5.44
CA LEU A 69 5.40 3.33 -4.22
C LEU A 69 4.86 4.74 -3.96
N LYS A 70 5.66 5.78 -4.24
CA LYS A 70 5.21 7.18 -4.17
C LYS A 70 4.03 7.48 -5.11
N ILE A 71 3.79 6.70 -6.17
CA ILE A 71 2.62 6.87 -7.04
C ILE A 71 1.34 6.55 -6.26
N ILE A 72 1.31 5.41 -5.56
CA ILE A 72 0.16 5.00 -4.76
C ILE A 72 -0.02 5.93 -3.55
N GLN A 73 1.07 6.34 -2.90
CA GLN A 73 1.03 7.31 -1.80
C GLN A 73 0.37 8.62 -2.23
N ARG A 74 0.74 9.17 -3.40
CA ARG A 74 0.12 10.40 -3.93
C ARG A 74 -1.37 10.24 -4.19
N VAL A 75 -1.81 9.07 -4.67
CA VAL A 75 -3.25 8.78 -4.85
C VAL A 75 -3.95 8.72 -3.50
N GLN A 76 -3.36 8.03 -2.52
CA GLN A 76 -3.87 7.97 -1.14
C GLN A 76 -4.01 9.37 -0.55
N SER A 77 -2.96 10.19 -0.55
CA SER A 77 -2.98 11.56 -0.03
C SER A 77 -4.07 12.41 -0.70
N LYS A 78 -4.20 12.33 -2.04
CA LYS A 78 -5.22 13.06 -2.80
C LYS A 78 -6.64 12.68 -2.36
N ILE A 79 -6.90 11.39 -2.13
CA ILE A 79 -8.21 10.90 -1.69
C ILE A 79 -8.50 11.39 -0.27
N LEU A 80 -7.56 11.22 0.66
CA LEU A 80 -7.71 11.66 2.06
C LEU A 80 -7.96 13.17 2.14
N ARG A 81 -7.17 13.98 1.42
CA ARG A 81 -7.35 15.43 1.32
C ARG A 81 -8.72 15.83 0.80
N THR A 82 -9.28 15.05 -0.13
CA THR A 82 -10.63 15.29 -0.64
C THR A 82 -11.71 14.96 0.40
N ILE A 83 -11.53 13.88 1.16
CA ILE A 83 -12.44 13.44 2.22
C ILE A 83 -12.59 14.50 3.32
N VAL A 84 -11.47 15.09 3.75
CA VAL A 84 -11.46 16.13 4.80
C VAL A 84 -11.66 17.54 4.28
N ASN A 85 -11.76 17.72 2.96
CA ASN A 85 -11.79 19.03 2.31
C ASN A 85 -10.62 19.95 2.74
N ALA A 86 -9.40 19.40 2.83
CA ALA A 86 -8.25 20.15 3.31
C ALA A 86 -7.72 21.15 2.26
N GLU A 87 -7.26 22.30 2.75
CA GLU A 87 -6.63 23.38 1.97
C GLU A 87 -5.23 22.99 1.49
N TRP A 88 -4.70 23.70 0.49
CA TRP A 88 -3.48 23.30 -0.23
C TRP A 88 -2.20 23.37 0.62
N TYR A 89 -2.14 24.25 1.62
CA TYR A 89 -0.95 24.43 2.48
C TYR A 89 -0.87 23.41 3.63
N ILE A 90 -1.96 22.69 3.93
CA ILE A 90 -1.95 21.64 4.94
C ILE A 90 -1.04 20.52 4.46
N ARG A 91 -0.13 20.04 5.30
CA ARG A 91 0.82 18.98 4.89
C ARG A 91 0.12 17.62 4.86
N ASP A 92 0.56 16.75 3.95
CA ASP A 92 0.01 15.39 3.86
C ASP A 92 0.27 14.62 5.16
N GLU A 93 1.43 14.83 5.79
CA GLU A 93 1.81 14.19 7.06
C GLU A 93 0.84 14.54 8.18
N ASP A 94 0.38 15.79 8.25
CA ASP A 94 -0.60 16.24 9.23
C ASP A 94 -1.96 15.55 9.03
N ILE A 95 -2.43 15.47 7.78
CA ILE A 95 -3.68 14.77 7.43
C ILE A 95 -3.60 13.29 7.82
N HIS A 96 -2.46 12.64 7.56
CA HIS A 96 -2.24 11.24 7.91
C HIS A 96 -2.26 11.00 9.42
N ARG A 97 -1.60 11.88 10.18
CA ARG A 97 -1.56 11.85 11.64
C ARG A 97 -2.96 12.05 12.23
N ASP A 98 -3.66 13.10 11.81
CA ASP A 98 -4.95 13.49 12.39
C ASP A 98 -6.06 12.49 12.04
N LEU A 99 -6.01 11.88 10.85
CA LEU A 99 -6.94 10.81 10.46
C LEU A 99 -6.55 9.42 10.99
N ASN A 100 -5.39 9.29 11.61
CA ASN A 100 -4.79 8.03 12.03
C ASN A 100 -4.81 6.98 10.89
N VAL A 101 -4.30 7.39 9.72
CA VAL A 101 -4.18 6.54 8.53
C VAL A 101 -2.71 6.34 8.22
N LYS A 102 -2.28 5.08 8.25
CA LYS A 102 -0.89 4.72 7.91
C LYS A 102 -0.54 5.05 6.47
N THR A 103 0.69 5.49 6.26
CA THR A 103 1.26 5.69 4.92
C THR A 103 1.44 4.36 4.20
N VAL A 104 1.60 4.37 2.87
CA VAL A 104 1.85 3.14 2.09
C VAL A 104 3.07 2.39 2.62
N LYS A 105 4.13 3.11 2.99
CA LYS A 105 5.38 2.52 3.51
C LYS A 105 5.18 1.82 4.84
N GLU A 106 4.49 2.46 5.78
CA GLU A 106 4.15 1.85 7.08
C GLU A 106 3.31 0.59 6.89
N VAL A 107 2.34 0.62 5.97
CA VAL A 107 1.52 -0.55 5.67
C VAL A 107 2.36 -1.67 5.06
N VAL A 108 3.31 -1.36 4.16
CA VAL A 108 4.27 -2.35 3.64
C VAL A 108 5.05 -2.99 4.79
N ARG A 109 5.61 -2.19 5.70
CA ARG A 109 6.38 -2.67 6.86
C ARG A 109 5.53 -3.57 7.75
N ASP A 110 4.35 -3.12 8.15
CA ASP A 110 3.42 -3.88 9.01
C ASP A 110 2.99 -5.20 8.38
N SER A 111 2.59 -5.16 7.11
CA SER A 111 2.17 -6.36 6.38
C SER A 111 3.32 -7.35 6.23
N SER A 112 4.53 -6.86 5.96
CA SER A 112 5.73 -7.71 5.86
C SER A 112 6.05 -8.38 7.20
N LEU A 113 6.00 -7.63 8.31
CA LEU A 113 6.18 -8.19 9.66
C LEU A 113 5.16 -9.30 9.97
N LYS A 114 3.87 -9.03 9.70
CA LYS A 114 2.80 -10.02 9.88
C LYS A 114 3.00 -11.24 8.99
N HIS A 115 3.52 -11.07 7.79
CA HIS A 115 3.85 -12.17 6.89
C HIS A 115 4.98 -13.03 7.47
N THR A 116 6.08 -12.42 7.90
CA THR A 116 7.23 -13.13 8.48
C THR A 116 6.83 -13.92 9.73
N ILE A 117 6.05 -13.33 10.63
CA ILE A 117 5.55 -14.02 11.84
C ILE A 117 4.72 -15.26 11.45
N ARG A 118 3.81 -15.10 10.48
CA ARG A 118 3.00 -16.22 9.97
C ARG A 118 3.86 -17.34 9.36
N LEU A 119 4.91 -16.99 8.61
CA LEU A 119 5.81 -17.99 8.02
C LEU A 119 6.57 -18.78 9.08
N VAL A 120 7.06 -18.12 10.13
CA VAL A 120 7.79 -18.78 11.23
C VAL A 120 6.87 -19.72 12.02
N GLN A 121 5.62 -19.32 12.26
CA GLN A 121 4.64 -20.13 13.00
C GLN A 121 4.01 -21.25 12.18
N HIS A 122 4.16 -21.24 10.85
CA HIS A 122 3.50 -22.18 9.96
C HIS A 122 3.95 -23.63 10.22
N SER A 123 3.06 -24.62 10.15
CA SER A 123 3.41 -26.04 10.41
C SER A 123 4.41 -26.61 9.40
N ASN A 124 4.32 -26.18 8.15
CA ASN A 124 5.22 -26.59 7.07
C ASN A 124 6.65 -26.04 7.25
N ARG A 125 7.62 -26.95 7.36
CA ARG A 125 9.06 -26.64 7.50
C ARG A 125 9.62 -25.83 6.34
N GLU A 126 9.19 -26.10 5.11
CA GLU A 126 9.69 -25.38 3.93
C GLU A 126 9.34 -23.89 3.97
N LEU A 127 8.11 -23.58 4.42
CA LEU A 127 7.65 -22.20 4.57
C LEU A 127 8.45 -21.43 5.63
N ARG A 128 8.89 -22.10 6.70
CA ARG A 128 9.77 -21.48 7.72
C ARG A 128 11.15 -21.15 7.15
N GLN A 129 11.64 -21.95 6.20
CA GLN A 129 12.96 -21.78 5.60
C GLN A 129 12.96 -20.79 4.43
N LEU A 130 11.80 -20.45 3.86
CA LEU A 130 11.70 -19.53 2.72
C LEU A 130 12.46 -18.20 2.90
N PRO A 131 12.31 -17.45 4.02
CA PRO A 131 13.00 -16.17 4.18
C PRO A 131 14.53 -16.30 4.16
N VAL A 132 15.03 -17.42 4.69
CA VAL A 132 16.47 -17.72 4.74
C VAL A 132 16.97 -18.11 3.34
N LYS A 133 16.22 -18.96 2.63
CA LYS A 133 16.55 -19.36 1.26
C LYS A 133 16.57 -18.17 0.30
N GLU A 134 15.61 -17.24 0.43
CA GLU A 134 15.53 -16.02 -0.39
C GLU A 134 16.72 -15.08 -0.22
N THR A 135 17.18 -14.89 1.02
CA THR A 135 18.27 -13.94 1.33
C THR A 135 19.64 -14.47 0.89
N LEU A 136 19.85 -15.79 1.00
CA LEU A 136 21.10 -16.47 0.64
C LEU A 136 21.26 -16.72 -0.87
N ALA A 137 20.18 -16.64 -1.65
CA ALA A 137 20.24 -16.89 -3.09
C ALA A 137 21.13 -15.85 -3.80
N PRO A 138 22.07 -16.27 -4.68
CA PRO A 138 22.91 -15.36 -5.43
C PRO A 138 22.04 -14.52 -6.37
N ARG A 139 22.08 -13.20 -6.21
CA ARG A 139 21.26 -12.26 -6.99
C ARG A 139 22.14 -11.48 -7.96
N ARG A 140 21.80 -11.54 -9.26
CA ARG A 140 22.42 -10.71 -10.29
C ARG A 140 22.21 -9.20 -10.04
N LEU A 141 21.06 -8.81 -9.52
CA LEU A 141 20.69 -7.42 -9.25
C LEU A 141 20.39 -7.21 -7.76
N LYS A 142 20.85 -6.10 -7.19
CA LYS A 142 20.55 -5.67 -5.81
C LYS A 142 19.09 -5.21 -5.68
N ARG A 143 18.17 -6.16 -5.69
CA ARG A 143 16.72 -5.93 -5.52
C ARG A 143 16.27 -6.42 -4.17
N TYR A 144 15.35 -5.68 -3.57
CA TYR A 144 14.72 -6.06 -2.33
C TYR A 144 13.83 -7.28 -2.53
N VAL A 145 14.01 -8.28 -1.69
CA VAL A 145 13.11 -9.43 -1.57
C VAL A 145 12.06 -9.18 -0.48
N PRO A 146 10.91 -9.88 -0.47
CA PRO A 146 9.87 -9.70 0.53
C PRO A 146 10.39 -9.80 1.98
N SER A 147 11.32 -10.73 2.22
CA SER A 147 12.00 -10.92 3.52
C SER A 147 12.83 -9.72 3.99
N GLU A 148 13.28 -8.85 3.09
CA GLU A 148 14.09 -7.65 3.41
C GLU A 148 13.23 -6.39 3.65
N LEU A 149 11.91 -6.44 3.37
CA LEU A 149 11.04 -5.27 3.45
C LEU A 149 10.91 -4.69 4.85
N VAL A 150 11.06 -5.52 5.89
CA VAL A 150 11.00 -5.11 7.30
C VAL A 150 12.09 -4.09 7.63
N ASN A 151 13.29 -4.26 7.07
CA ASN A 151 14.45 -3.41 7.34
C ASN A 151 14.55 -2.21 6.37
N ARG A 152 13.69 -2.17 5.35
CA ARG A 152 13.76 -1.19 4.26
C ARG A 152 13.11 0.16 4.59
N TYR A 153 12.05 0.15 5.41
CA TYR A 153 11.15 1.30 5.61
C TYR A 153 11.02 1.70 7.05
#